data_AF-A0A922LPE1-F1
#
_entry.id   AF-A0A922LPE1-F1
#
_cell.length_a   1.000
_cell.length_b   1.000
_cell.length_c   1.000
_cell.angle_alpha   90.00
_cell.angle_beta   90.00
_cell.angle_gamma   90.00
#
_symmetry.space_group_name_H-M   'P 1'
#
loop_
_entity.id
_entity.type
_entity.pdbx_description
1 polymer ?
#
loop_
_entity_poly.entity_id
_entity_poly.type
_entity_poly.pdbx_seq_one_letter_code
_entity_poly.pdbx_strand_id
1 'polypeptide(L)'
;MSDSHAPNEPSDVNKTELFNLDNLSYRDEGNNTIVVSNTKTSLILRIRKTNVGRNGYWSKAHTKRSEIFANQRILLQFGSQFLRSIHLIKTSPTFLRELEKSIEPFRPAYRKVKGVDLSENFVFVTSDATQMPSHLVKYAFGPTLSVEIKPKFGAIPIWPATGVVNLVKNSASLFCLRQEHSSKRSRWKDLSTYCPCDLFSGDHDRLVHGLNALLTTPQNNFRVYLDSHPIYSHDVDKLDYGLNKFFHLENNSISSSKQQSELPNGFDHGNVCSCSEECQFVNDRDRLIRGTLLKALLHKFDCTNDDTKALIPFNSTDRQPFSMHCALHADRK
;
A
#
# COMPACT_ATOMS: atom_id res chain seq x y z
N MET A 1 -27.95 14.26 12.95
CA MET A 1 -27.80 13.20 13.96
C MET A 1 -26.33 12.87 14.05
N SER A 2 -25.75 13.06 15.23
CA SER A 2 -24.33 12.98 15.53
C SER A 2 -23.92 11.52 15.74
N ASP A 3 -23.34 10.89 14.72
CA ASP A 3 -22.58 9.66 14.93
C ASP A 3 -21.17 10.01 15.45
N SER A 4 -21.12 10.29 16.74
CA SER A 4 -19.89 10.35 17.53
C SER A 4 -19.46 8.92 17.88
N HIS A 5 -18.98 8.17 16.90
CA HIS A 5 -18.15 7.00 17.15
C HIS A 5 -16.81 7.20 16.49
N ALA A 6 -15.96 7.98 17.16
CA ALA A 6 -14.52 7.88 16.95
C ALA A 6 -14.11 6.43 17.21
N PRO A 7 -13.45 5.74 16.26
CA PRO A 7 -12.99 4.38 16.50
C PRO A 7 -11.96 4.40 17.64
N ASN A 8 -12.18 3.55 18.66
CA ASN A 8 -11.38 3.37 19.88
C ASN A 8 -10.05 4.14 19.88
N GLU A 9 -10.01 5.25 20.61
CA GLU A 9 -8.76 5.94 20.91
C GLU A 9 -7.78 4.96 21.57
N PRO A 10 -6.49 4.94 21.20
CA PRO A 10 -5.50 4.09 21.84
C PRO A 10 -4.99 4.69 23.16
N SER A 11 -5.88 5.27 23.95
CA SER A 11 -5.63 5.62 25.35
C SER A 11 -5.56 4.36 26.23
N ASP A 12 -6.17 3.25 25.80
CA ASP A 12 -6.17 1.95 26.50
C ASP A 12 -5.19 0.90 25.93
N VAL A 13 -4.28 1.28 25.01
CA VAL A 13 -3.32 0.31 24.47
C VAL A 13 -2.31 -0.04 25.56
N ASN A 14 -2.40 -1.29 26.04
CA ASN A 14 -1.44 -1.88 26.97
C ASN A 14 -0.04 -1.82 26.34
N LYS A 15 0.78 -0.87 26.80
CA LYS A 15 2.12 -0.63 26.26
C LYS A 15 3.01 -1.87 26.35
N THR A 16 2.79 -2.70 27.36
CA THR A 16 3.52 -3.96 27.55
C THR A 16 3.23 -4.93 26.40
N GLU A 17 1.98 -5.04 25.97
CA GLU A 17 1.59 -5.89 24.84
C GLU A 17 2.02 -5.30 23.49
N LEU A 18 1.92 -3.98 23.34
CA LEU A 18 2.29 -3.26 22.12
C LEU A 18 3.78 -3.40 21.79
N PHE A 19 4.64 -3.32 22.81
CA PHE A 19 6.11 -3.39 22.67
C PHE A 19 6.69 -4.77 23.00
N ASN A 20 5.86 -5.80 23.17
CA ASN A 20 6.34 -7.17 23.30
C ASN A 20 6.94 -7.62 21.95
N LEU A 21 8.25 -7.85 21.94
CA LEU A 21 9.00 -8.24 20.74
C LEU A 21 8.51 -9.54 20.11
N ASP A 22 8.02 -10.49 20.92
CA ASP A 22 7.52 -11.79 20.43
C ASP A 22 6.23 -11.62 19.61
N ASN A 23 5.51 -10.52 19.84
CA ASN A 23 4.30 -10.20 19.09
C ASN A 23 4.62 -9.40 17.83
N LEU A 24 5.84 -8.89 17.64
CA LEU A 24 6.18 -8.00 16.52
C LEU A 24 6.81 -8.74 15.35
N SER A 25 6.23 -8.55 14.17
CA SER A 25 6.69 -9.12 12.90
C SER A 25 7.06 -8.00 11.93
N TYR A 26 8.16 -8.19 11.19
CA TYR A 26 8.51 -7.29 10.09
C TYR A 26 7.40 -7.29 9.03
N ARG A 27 6.94 -6.11 8.60
CA ARG A 27 5.91 -5.97 7.56
C ARG A 27 6.47 -5.47 6.23
N ASP A 28 7.06 -4.28 6.24
CA ASP A 28 7.63 -3.65 5.05
C ASP A 28 8.50 -2.45 5.46
N GLU A 29 9.24 -1.88 4.52
CA GLU A 29 9.94 -0.63 4.73
C GLU A 29 10.04 0.28 3.49
N GLY A 30 9.95 1.57 3.76
CA GLY A 30 10.30 2.64 2.85
C GLY A 30 11.76 3.05 2.97
N ASN A 31 12.11 4.16 2.32
CA ASN A 31 13.44 4.75 2.47
C ASN A 31 13.68 5.37 3.85
N ASN A 32 12.60 5.79 4.52
CA ASN A 32 12.67 6.61 5.74
C ASN A 32 12.05 5.92 6.96
N THR A 33 11.25 4.87 6.76
CA THR A 33 10.52 4.20 7.83
C THR A 33 10.46 2.70 7.62
N ILE A 34 10.50 1.95 8.71
CA ILE A 34 10.24 0.53 8.82
C ILE A 34 8.86 0.36 9.47
N VAL A 35 8.09 -0.61 9.02
CA VAL A 35 6.80 -0.97 9.60
C VAL A 35 6.90 -2.38 10.17
N VAL A 36 6.46 -2.56 11.40
CA VAL A 36 6.27 -3.86 12.03
C VAL A 36 4.81 -4.00 12.43
N SER A 37 4.24 -5.19 12.24
CA SER A 37 2.90 -5.51 12.73
C SER A 37 2.97 -6.19 14.08
N ASN A 38 2.04 -5.85 14.95
CA ASN A 38 1.79 -6.63 16.15
C ASN A 38 0.81 -7.75 15.78
N THR A 39 1.11 -8.99 16.13
CA THR A 39 0.32 -10.18 15.75
C THR A 39 -0.81 -10.49 16.72
N LYS A 40 -0.79 -9.88 17.91
CA LYS A 40 -1.84 -10.03 18.93
C LYS A 40 -2.87 -8.91 18.86
N THR A 41 -2.52 -7.80 18.22
CA THR A 41 -3.39 -6.63 18.06
C THR A 41 -3.51 -6.26 16.59
N SER A 42 -4.57 -5.56 16.20
CA SER A 42 -4.70 -5.04 14.81
C SER A 42 -3.92 -3.73 14.61
N LEU A 43 -2.72 -3.62 15.20
CA LEU A 43 -1.91 -2.40 15.20
C LEU A 43 -0.57 -2.62 14.48
N ILE A 44 -0.07 -1.55 13.88
CA ILE A 44 1.28 -1.48 13.33
C ILE A 44 2.09 -0.39 14.05
N LEU A 45 3.39 -0.62 14.16
CA LEU A 45 4.36 0.37 14.59
C LEU A 45 5.15 0.82 13.36
N ARG A 46 5.20 2.13 13.14
CA ARG A 46 6.01 2.76 12.10
C ARG A 46 7.21 3.44 12.75
N ILE A 47 8.36 2.80 12.58
CA ILE A 47 9.64 3.18 13.14
C ILE A 47 10.44 3.95 12.10
N ARG A 48 11.19 4.94 12.56
CA ARG A 48 12.03 5.78 11.71
C ARG A 48 13.37 5.11 11.40
N LYS A 49 13.88 5.33 10.19
CA LYS A 49 15.22 4.90 9.77
C LYS A 49 16.26 6.00 9.96
N THR A 50 17.52 5.59 10.13
CA THR A 50 18.65 6.51 10.13
C THR A 50 18.77 7.26 8.80
N ASN A 51 19.19 8.53 8.86
CA ASN A 51 19.55 9.31 7.69
C ASN A 51 21.05 9.59 7.72
N VAL A 52 21.81 8.77 7.00
CA VAL A 52 23.24 9.00 6.78
C VAL A 52 23.42 10.41 6.18
N GLY A 53 24.21 11.26 6.84
CA GLY A 53 24.50 12.63 6.39
C GLY A 53 23.64 13.76 6.98
N ARG A 54 22.70 13.46 7.89
CA ARG A 54 22.06 14.49 8.74
C ARG A 54 22.34 14.17 10.21
N ASN A 55 23.44 14.70 10.74
CA ASN A 55 23.73 14.78 12.19
C ASN A 55 22.78 15.75 12.92
N GLY A 56 21.50 15.73 12.57
CA GLY A 56 20.47 16.53 13.23
C GLY A 56 19.71 15.63 14.17
N TYR A 57 19.91 15.81 15.48
CA TYR A 57 18.96 15.36 16.49
C TYR A 57 17.59 15.91 16.12
N TRP A 58 16.62 15.06 15.79
CA TRP A 58 15.27 15.54 15.48
C TRP A 58 14.59 15.83 16.80
N SER A 59 14.33 17.12 17.06
CA SER A 59 13.67 17.52 18.29
C SER A 59 12.26 16.92 18.37
N LYS A 60 11.79 16.64 19.59
CA LYS A 60 10.40 16.23 19.91
C LYS A 60 9.34 17.03 19.12
N ALA A 61 9.63 18.29 18.78
CA ALA A 61 8.78 19.16 18.00
C ALA A 61 8.53 18.67 16.57
N HIS A 62 9.47 17.99 15.92
CA HIS A 62 9.29 17.50 14.55
C HIS A 62 8.37 16.28 14.49
N THR A 63 8.57 15.31 15.38
CA THR A 63 7.72 14.10 15.44
C THR A 63 6.29 14.48 15.82
N LYS A 64 6.12 15.42 16.75
CA LYS A 64 4.80 15.97 17.10
C LYS A 64 4.16 16.75 15.95
N ARG A 65 4.93 17.52 15.17
CA ARG A 65 4.43 18.19 13.96
C ARG A 65 3.91 17.18 12.92
N SER A 66 4.57 16.04 12.77
CA SER A 66 4.16 15.00 11.83
C SER A 66 2.83 14.35 12.24
N GLU A 67 2.64 14.08 13.54
CA GLU A 67 1.36 13.61 14.08
C GLU A 67 0.24 14.65 13.87
N ILE A 68 0.49 15.92 14.22
CA ILE A 68 -0.46 17.03 14.01
C ILE A 68 -0.82 17.16 12.53
N PHE A 69 0.17 17.10 11.65
CA PHE A 69 -0.07 17.18 10.22
C PHE A 69 -0.97 16.05 9.72
N ALA A 70 -0.71 14.81 10.14
CA ALA A 70 -1.52 13.66 9.74
C ALA A 70 -2.95 13.72 10.32
N ASN A 71 -3.09 13.92 11.63
CA ASN A 71 -4.41 13.83 12.30
C ASN A 71 -5.26 15.10 12.17
N GLN A 72 -4.68 16.23 11.77
CA GLN A 72 -5.44 17.48 11.62
C GLN A 72 -5.45 17.97 10.18
N ARG A 73 -4.27 18.17 9.56
CA ARG A 73 -4.22 18.81 8.23
C ARG A 73 -4.71 17.88 7.12
N ILE A 74 -4.26 16.64 7.12
CA ILE A 74 -4.74 15.64 6.15
C ILE A 74 -6.20 15.29 6.45
N LEU A 75 -6.58 15.20 7.73
CA LEU A 75 -7.97 14.96 8.13
C LEU A 75 -8.94 16.03 7.64
N LEU A 76 -8.57 17.31 7.73
CA LEU A 76 -9.40 18.39 7.19
C LEU A 76 -9.57 18.33 5.67
N GLN A 77 -8.61 17.74 4.94
CA GLN A 77 -8.64 17.70 3.48
C GLN A 77 -9.41 16.49 2.93
N PHE A 78 -9.28 15.32 3.58
CA PHE A 78 -9.86 14.07 3.09
C PHE A 78 -11.07 13.60 3.88
N GLY A 79 -11.24 14.03 5.13
CA GLY A 79 -12.27 13.54 6.03
C GLY A 79 -11.82 12.31 6.84
N SER A 80 -12.49 12.08 7.97
CA SER A 80 -12.16 11.02 8.93
C SER A 80 -12.45 9.61 8.42
N GLN A 81 -13.35 9.46 7.44
CA GLN A 81 -13.74 8.16 6.88
C GLN A 81 -12.64 7.50 6.03
N PHE A 82 -11.69 8.29 5.51
CA PHE A 82 -10.58 7.77 4.68
C PHE A 82 -9.26 7.68 5.44
N LEU A 83 -9.23 8.11 6.70
CA LEU A 83 -8.00 8.20 7.49
C LEU A 83 -8.11 7.39 8.77
N ARG A 84 -7.00 6.73 9.10
CA ARG A 84 -6.81 6.10 10.40
C ARG A 84 -6.04 7.06 11.28
N SER A 85 -6.46 7.18 12.54
CA SER A 85 -5.74 7.98 13.53
C SER A 85 -4.33 7.42 13.72
N ILE A 86 -3.35 8.32 13.78
CA ILE A 86 -1.95 7.99 14.00
C ILE A 86 -1.54 8.53 15.36
N HIS A 87 -1.00 7.68 16.22
CA HIS A 87 -0.70 8.05 17.60
C HIS A 87 0.79 8.00 17.85
N LEU A 88 1.30 9.00 18.55
CA LEU A 88 2.70 9.06 18.91
C LEU A 88 2.94 8.43 20.29
N ILE A 89 3.54 7.24 20.31
CA ILE A 89 3.79 6.48 21.55
C ILE A 89 5.28 6.53 21.91
N LYS A 90 5.57 6.84 23.17
CA LYS A 90 6.94 6.88 23.70
C LYS A 90 7.57 5.49 23.65
N THR A 91 8.79 5.40 23.16
CA THR A 91 9.61 4.18 23.12
C THR A 91 10.94 4.41 23.86
N SER A 92 11.79 3.38 23.89
CA SER A 92 13.13 3.45 24.48
C SER A 92 14.20 3.04 23.45
N PRO A 93 15.43 3.59 23.54
CA PRO A 93 16.54 3.14 22.70
C PRO A 93 16.87 1.65 22.88
N THR A 94 16.60 1.09 24.06
CA THR A 94 16.80 -0.35 24.33
C THR A 94 15.84 -1.19 23.50
N PHE A 95 14.53 -0.87 23.54
CA PHE A 95 13.53 -1.55 22.71
C PHE A 95 13.88 -1.43 21.22
N LEU A 96 14.25 -0.23 20.74
CA LEU A 96 14.56 -0.03 19.33
C LEU A 96 15.77 -0.86 18.87
N ARG A 97 16.78 -1.04 19.72
CA ARG A 97 17.92 -1.92 19.43
C ARG A 97 17.52 -3.38 19.36
N GLU A 98 16.69 -3.85 20.29
CA GLU A 98 16.22 -5.24 20.31
C GLU A 98 15.31 -5.53 19.12
N LEU A 99 14.40 -4.60 18.81
CA LEU A 99 13.56 -4.66 17.62
C LEU A 99 14.40 -4.71 16.34
N GLU A 100 15.43 -3.85 16.21
CA GLU A 100 16.29 -3.87 15.03
C GLU A 100 16.93 -5.24 14.81
N LYS A 101 17.41 -5.88 15.88
CA LYS A 101 17.98 -7.23 15.83
C LYS A 101 16.94 -8.27 15.42
N SER A 102 15.73 -8.22 15.98
CA SER A 102 14.69 -9.21 15.69
C SER A 102 14.20 -9.14 14.25
N ILE A 103 14.13 -7.95 13.66
CA ILE A 103 13.64 -7.78 12.28
C ILE A 103 14.74 -7.89 11.23
N GLU A 104 16.02 -7.74 11.58
CA GLU A 104 17.16 -7.72 10.65
C GLU A 104 17.12 -8.85 9.60
N PRO A 105 16.86 -10.12 9.99
CA PRO A 105 16.90 -11.24 9.06
C PRO A 105 15.83 -11.14 7.96
N PHE A 106 14.71 -10.49 8.25
CA PHE A 106 13.55 -10.38 7.36
C PHE A 106 13.62 -9.17 6.42
N ARG A 107 14.59 -8.28 6.63
CA ARG A 107 14.72 -7.05 5.83
C ARG A 107 15.39 -7.34 4.49
N PRO A 108 14.90 -6.81 3.36
CA PRO A 108 15.55 -6.96 2.06
C PRO A 108 16.98 -6.39 2.09
N ALA A 109 17.95 -7.10 1.51
CA ALA A 109 19.37 -6.72 1.57
C ALA A 109 19.63 -5.27 1.12
N TYR A 110 19.00 -4.84 0.01
CA TYR A 110 19.14 -3.48 -0.52
C TYR A 110 18.56 -2.39 0.39
N ARG A 111 17.76 -2.75 1.40
CA ARG A 111 17.19 -1.83 2.38
C ARG A 111 18.03 -1.69 3.66
N LYS A 112 18.98 -2.61 3.89
CA LYS A 112 19.84 -2.66 5.09
C LYS A 112 20.87 -1.51 5.15
N VAL A 113 21.04 -0.74 4.07
CA VAL A 113 21.88 0.48 4.01
C VAL A 113 21.53 1.51 5.10
N LYS A 114 20.26 1.53 5.53
CA LYS A 114 19.78 2.38 6.64
C LYS A 114 19.21 1.50 7.74
N GLY A 115 19.61 1.72 8.98
CA GLY A 115 19.11 1.03 10.18
C GLY A 115 17.95 1.74 10.86
N VAL A 116 17.55 1.24 12.04
CA VAL A 116 16.60 1.90 12.95
C VAL A 116 17.25 3.13 13.59
N ASP A 117 16.52 4.25 13.66
CA ASP A 117 17.01 5.46 14.32
C ASP A 117 16.90 5.34 15.85
N LEU A 118 17.97 4.88 16.50
CA LEU A 118 18.03 4.66 17.95
C LEU A 118 17.95 5.94 18.78
N SER A 119 18.06 7.12 18.15
CA SER A 119 17.90 8.41 18.82
C SER A 119 16.45 8.84 18.99
N GLU A 120 15.53 8.17 18.28
CA GLU A 120 14.10 8.50 18.33
C GLU A 120 13.47 7.99 19.63
N ASN A 121 12.70 8.86 20.30
CA ASN A 121 12.03 8.53 21.55
C ASN A 121 10.55 8.17 21.36
N PHE A 122 10.07 8.16 20.12
CA PHE A 122 8.68 7.89 19.79
C PHE A 122 8.53 7.05 18.52
N VAL A 123 7.48 6.24 18.49
CA VAL A 123 7.04 5.54 17.28
C VAL A 123 5.62 5.95 16.94
N PHE A 124 5.29 5.92 15.65
CA PHE A 124 3.91 6.09 15.23
C PHE A 124 3.19 4.75 15.32
N VAL A 125 1.99 4.76 15.89
CA VAL A 125 1.12 3.59 16.04
C VAL A 125 -0.21 3.89 15.37
N THR A 126 -0.69 2.96 14.55
CA THR A 126 -1.99 3.08 13.88
C THR A 126 -2.56 1.71 13.60
N SER A 127 -3.85 1.62 13.26
CA SER A 127 -4.47 0.35 12.90
C SER A 127 -3.91 -0.20 11.60
N ASP A 128 -3.76 -1.53 11.55
CA ASP A 128 -3.28 -2.23 10.37
C ASP A 128 -4.31 -2.09 9.24
N ALA A 129 -3.90 -1.41 8.17
CA ALA A 129 -4.77 -1.16 7.03
C ALA A 129 -5.09 -2.40 6.19
N THR A 130 -4.35 -3.49 6.42
CA THR A 130 -4.54 -4.78 5.74
C THR A 130 -5.51 -5.71 6.46
N GLN A 131 -6.04 -5.27 7.61
CA GLN A 131 -7.06 -5.97 8.38
C GLN A 131 -8.40 -5.24 8.29
N MET A 132 -9.49 -5.99 8.42
CA MET A 132 -10.82 -5.43 8.55
C MET A 132 -10.88 -4.52 9.79
N PRO A 133 -11.41 -3.29 9.69
CA PRO A 133 -11.64 -2.46 10.87
C PRO A 133 -12.50 -3.21 11.90
N SER A 134 -12.12 -3.16 13.17
CA SER A 134 -12.77 -3.93 14.25
C SER A 134 -14.29 -3.75 14.32
N HIS A 135 -14.78 -2.53 14.07
CA HIS A 135 -16.22 -2.22 14.05
C HIS A 135 -16.99 -2.84 12.87
N LEU A 136 -16.29 -3.25 11.81
CA LEU A 136 -16.86 -3.92 10.63
C LEU A 136 -16.75 -5.44 10.68
N VAL A 137 -15.89 -6.00 11.54
CA VAL A 137 -15.67 -7.45 11.65
C VAL A 137 -16.99 -8.22 11.87
N LYS A 138 -17.92 -7.68 12.65
CA LYS A 138 -19.22 -8.31 12.91
C LYS A 138 -20.18 -8.38 11.71
N TYR A 139 -19.88 -7.63 10.64
CA TYR A 139 -20.68 -7.59 9.41
C TYR A 139 -20.02 -8.31 8.24
N ALA A 140 -18.86 -8.92 8.46
CA ALA A 140 -18.10 -9.61 7.44
C ALA A 140 -17.80 -11.05 7.88
N PHE A 141 -17.66 -11.95 6.91
CA PHE A 141 -17.21 -13.32 7.12
C PHE A 141 -16.03 -13.61 6.20
N GLY A 142 -15.11 -14.47 6.66
CA GLY A 142 -13.97 -14.93 5.87
C GLY A 142 -12.72 -14.03 5.97
N PRO A 143 -11.70 -14.33 5.14
CA PRO A 143 -10.45 -13.60 5.08
C PRO A 143 -10.62 -12.15 4.61
N THR A 144 -9.65 -11.30 4.93
CA THR A 144 -9.56 -9.92 4.44
C THR A 144 -8.60 -9.82 3.27
N LEU A 145 -9.10 -9.42 2.10
CA LEU A 145 -8.27 -9.04 0.95
C LEU A 145 -8.04 -7.52 0.96
N SER A 146 -6.78 -7.10 0.92
CA SER A 146 -6.41 -5.68 0.89
C SER A 146 -5.50 -5.36 -0.30
N VAL A 147 -5.79 -4.26 -0.98
CA VAL A 147 -5.01 -3.78 -2.13
C VAL A 147 -4.36 -2.44 -1.77
N GLU A 148 -3.02 -2.37 -1.86
CA GLU A 148 -2.27 -1.13 -1.69
C GLU A 148 -1.91 -0.57 -3.07
N ILE A 149 -2.34 0.67 -3.34
CA ILE A 149 -1.95 1.41 -4.54
C ILE A 149 -1.16 2.65 -4.13
N LYS A 150 0.01 2.83 -4.75
CA LYS A 150 0.76 4.09 -4.69
C LYS A 150 0.58 4.84 -6.01
N PRO A 151 -0.40 5.76 -6.10
CA PRO A 151 -0.91 6.25 -7.38
C PRO A 151 0.04 7.24 -8.08
N LYS A 152 0.94 7.89 -7.32
CA LYS A 152 1.83 8.98 -7.81
C LYS A 152 1.02 10.21 -8.23
N PHE A 153 1.66 11.14 -8.94
CA PHE A 153 1.05 12.41 -9.31
C PHE A 153 0.25 12.25 -10.61
N GLY A 154 -1.06 12.42 -10.51
CA GLY A 154 -2.03 12.16 -11.57
C GLY A 154 -2.05 13.16 -12.72
N ALA A 155 -1.36 14.30 -12.63
CA ALA A 155 -1.49 15.38 -13.59
C ALA A 155 -0.13 15.78 -14.22
N ILE A 156 -0.20 16.46 -15.35
CA ILE A 156 0.93 17.07 -16.05
C ILE A 156 0.82 18.57 -15.89
N PRO A 157 1.62 19.23 -15.04
CA PRO A 157 1.58 20.68 -14.92
C PRO A 157 2.00 21.33 -16.24
N ILE A 158 1.23 22.29 -16.73
CA ILE A 158 1.53 23.00 -17.97
C ILE A 158 2.46 24.16 -17.64
N TRP A 159 3.74 23.99 -17.94
CA TRP A 159 4.75 25.03 -17.81
C TRP A 159 4.77 25.92 -19.06
N PRO A 160 5.23 27.17 -18.98
CA PRO A 160 5.56 27.95 -20.16
C PRO A 160 6.52 27.17 -21.05
N ALA A 161 6.23 27.09 -22.35
CA ALA A 161 7.02 26.35 -23.36
C ALA A 161 8.38 27.02 -23.67
N THR A 162 9.00 27.60 -22.67
CA THR A 162 10.31 28.26 -22.73
C THR A 162 11.38 27.21 -22.47
N GLY A 163 11.81 26.53 -23.53
CA GLY A 163 12.91 25.58 -23.53
C GLY A 163 12.51 24.10 -23.52
N VAL A 164 13.44 23.25 -23.99
CA VAL A 164 13.24 21.81 -24.24
C VAL A 164 12.77 21.05 -23.00
N VAL A 165 13.29 21.40 -21.81
CA VAL A 165 12.91 20.74 -20.56
C VAL A 165 11.41 20.93 -20.24
N ASN A 166 10.87 22.12 -20.47
CA ASN A 166 9.45 22.38 -20.22
C ASN A 166 8.57 21.71 -21.27
N LEU A 167 9.02 21.64 -22.53
CA LEU A 167 8.32 20.87 -23.56
C LEU A 167 8.18 19.39 -23.18
N VAL A 168 9.25 18.77 -22.68
CA VAL A 168 9.22 17.37 -22.22
C VAL A 168 8.34 17.22 -20.97
N LYS A 169 8.43 18.14 -20.00
CA LYS A 169 7.59 18.10 -18.80
C LYS A 169 6.10 18.29 -19.11
N ASN A 170 5.77 18.99 -20.19
CA ASN A 170 4.39 19.21 -20.63
C ASN A 170 3.84 18.03 -21.46
N SER A 171 4.69 17.13 -21.97
CA SER A 171 4.24 16.06 -22.87
C SER A 171 3.77 14.80 -22.14
N ALA A 172 4.30 14.50 -20.96
CA ALA A 172 4.05 13.23 -20.30
C ALA A 172 4.04 13.35 -18.76
N SER A 173 3.39 12.39 -18.12
CA SER A 173 3.38 12.32 -16.66
C SER A 173 4.79 12.19 -16.10
N LEU A 174 5.04 12.81 -14.95
CA LEU A 174 6.33 12.71 -14.27
C LEU A 174 6.69 11.25 -13.92
N PHE A 175 5.71 10.38 -13.72
CA PHE A 175 5.97 8.96 -13.50
C PHE A 175 6.52 8.30 -14.77
N CYS A 176 5.88 8.50 -15.91
CA CYS A 176 6.30 7.92 -17.19
C CYS A 176 7.68 8.44 -17.59
N LEU A 177 7.93 9.75 -17.50
CA LEU A 177 9.24 10.34 -17.74
C LEU A 177 10.33 9.75 -16.83
N ARG A 178 9.99 9.43 -15.58
CA ARG A 178 10.94 8.81 -14.64
C ARG A 178 11.23 7.35 -14.95
N GLN A 179 10.33 6.60 -15.60
CA GLN A 179 10.60 5.21 -16.00
C GLN A 179 11.78 5.15 -16.97
N GLU A 180 11.96 6.18 -17.80
CA GLU A 180 13.07 6.28 -18.75
C GLU A 180 14.44 6.58 -18.11
N HIS A 181 14.46 7.03 -16.86
CA HIS A 181 15.71 7.35 -16.18
C HIS A 181 16.53 6.08 -15.90
N SER A 182 17.86 6.17 -16.08
CA SER A 182 18.79 5.03 -15.93
C SER A 182 18.65 4.29 -14.60
N SER A 183 18.47 5.04 -13.49
CA SER A 183 18.28 4.45 -12.16
C SER A 183 16.98 3.66 -11.98
N LYS A 184 15.98 3.88 -12.83
CA LYS A 184 14.76 3.06 -12.87
C LYS A 184 14.93 1.83 -13.73
N ARG A 185 15.55 1.99 -14.90
CA ARG A 185 15.94 0.89 -15.80
C ARG A 185 16.85 -0.14 -15.12
N SER A 186 17.77 0.29 -14.25
CA SER A 186 18.66 -0.64 -13.54
C SER A 186 18.01 -1.27 -12.31
N ARG A 187 16.97 -0.65 -11.74
CA ARG A 187 16.31 -1.11 -10.52
C ARG A 187 15.24 -2.15 -10.78
N TRP A 188 14.52 -2.02 -11.89
CA TRP A 188 13.37 -2.85 -12.22
C TRP A 188 13.67 -3.68 -13.46
N LYS A 189 13.29 -4.96 -13.42
CA LYS A 189 13.40 -5.85 -14.57
C LYS A 189 12.64 -5.30 -15.78
N ASP A 190 11.41 -4.85 -15.54
CA ASP A 190 10.51 -4.32 -16.56
C ASP A 190 10.09 -2.88 -16.25
N LEU A 191 10.05 -2.04 -17.29
CA LEU A 191 9.51 -0.69 -17.21
C LEU A 191 7.99 -0.75 -17.13
N SER A 192 7.42 0.08 -16.26
CA SER A 192 5.99 0.09 -16.05
C SER A 192 5.28 0.88 -17.15
N THR A 193 4.23 0.28 -17.71
CA THR A 193 3.29 0.96 -18.62
C THR A 193 2.21 1.75 -17.87
N TYR A 194 2.23 1.75 -16.53
CA TYR A 194 1.27 2.48 -15.72
C TYR A 194 1.42 3.99 -15.91
N CYS A 195 0.31 4.66 -16.20
CA CYS A 195 0.23 6.11 -16.16
C CYS A 195 -0.69 6.58 -15.02
N PRO A 196 -0.22 7.40 -14.07
CA PRO A 196 -1.10 8.02 -13.08
C PRO A 196 -2.22 8.85 -13.71
N CYS A 197 -1.97 9.47 -14.86
CA CYS A 197 -2.98 10.24 -15.56
C CYS A 197 -4.17 9.40 -16.00
N ASP A 198 -3.96 8.11 -16.28
CA ASP A 198 -5.03 7.19 -16.63
C ASP A 198 -5.88 6.85 -15.40
N LEU A 199 -5.24 6.56 -14.27
CA LEU A 199 -5.91 6.26 -13.00
C LEU A 199 -6.80 7.41 -12.50
N PHE A 200 -6.40 8.67 -12.73
CA PHE A 200 -7.10 9.86 -12.27
C PHE A 200 -7.93 10.57 -13.36
N SER A 201 -8.06 9.97 -14.55
CA SER A 201 -8.68 10.63 -15.71
C SER A 201 -10.19 10.81 -15.60
N GLY A 202 -10.86 9.97 -14.81
CA GLY A 202 -12.31 9.81 -14.83
C GLY A 202 -12.83 9.01 -16.05
N ASP A 203 -11.94 8.58 -16.94
CA ASP A 203 -12.26 7.74 -18.08
C ASP A 203 -12.11 6.26 -17.71
N HIS A 204 -13.14 5.47 -17.98
CA HIS A 204 -13.22 4.08 -17.56
C HIS A 204 -12.15 3.20 -18.23
N ASP A 205 -11.96 3.33 -19.56
CA ASP A 205 -11.01 2.49 -20.30
C ASP A 205 -9.57 2.80 -19.89
N ARG A 206 -9.28 4.07 -19.60
CA ARG A 206 -8.00 4.49 -19.03
C ARG A 206 -7.83 3.98 -17.61
N LEU A 207 -8.86 4.00 -16.77
CA LEU A 207 -8.80 3.39 -15.43
C LEU A 207 -8.45 1.89 -15.52
N VAL A 208 -9.14 1.15 -16.39
CA VAL A 208 -8.88 -0.27 -16.68
C VAL A 208 -7.44 -0.48 -17.15
N HIS A 209 -6.95 0.37 -18.06
CA HIS A 209 -5.57 0.34 -18.53
C HIS A 209 -4.58 0.53 -17.37
N GLY A 210 -4.78 1.57 -16.55
CA GLY A 210 -3.93 1.89 -15.41
C GLY A 210 -3.85 0.75 -14.39
N LEU A 211 -4.98 0.17 -14.02
CA LEU A 211 -5.04 -0.98 -13.11
C LEU A 211 -4.38 -2.22 -13.70
N ASN A 212 -4.61 -2.51 -14.98
CA ASN A 212 -3.95 -3.63 -15.67
C ASN A 212 -2.43 -3.44 -15.70
N ALA A 213 -1.95 -2.23 -15.98
CA ALA A 213 -0.52 -1.94 -15.99
C ALA A 213 0.13 -2.12 -14.60
N LEU A 214 -0.58 -1.72 -13.52
CA LEU A 214 -0.17 -1.97 -12.14
C LEU A 214 -0.12 -3.47 -11.82
N LEU A 215 -1.08 -4.25 -12.29
CA LEU A 215 -1.11 -5.71 -12.14
C LEU A 215 -0.11 -6.45 -13.03
N THR A 216 0.42 -5.83 -14.09
CA THR A 216 1.47 -6.43 -14.93
C THR A 216 2.86 -6.08 -14.40
N THR A 217 3.03 -4.84 -13.93
CA THR A 217 4.32 -4.31 -13.48
C THR A 217 4.14 -3.59 -12.13
N PRO A 218 3.98 -4.33 -11.02
CA PRO A 218 3.62 -3.76 -9.73
C PRO A 218 4.67 -2.80 -9.17
N GLN A 219 5.96 -3.03 -9.47
CA GLN A 219 7.09 -2.25 -8.94
C GLN A 219 6.89 -1.94 -7.43
N ASN A 220 6.92 -0.66 -7.02
CA ASN A 220 6.53 -0.22 -5.68
C ASN A 220 5.21 0.55 -5.68
N ASN A 221 4.36 0.23 -6.64
CA ASN A 221 3.13 0.92 -6.97
C ASN A 221 1.88 0.11 -6.63
N PHE A 222 1.99 -1.22 -6.58
CA PHE A 222 0.85 -2.11 -6.36
C PHE A 222 1.24 -3.29 -5.48
N ARG A 223 0.40 -3.60 -4.48
CA ARG A 223 0.52 -4.80 -3.65
C ARG A 223 -0.84 -5.36 -3.28
N VAL A 224 -0.91 -6.66 -3.04
CA VAL A 224 -2.10 -7.33 -2.53
C VAL A 224 -1.74 -8.15 -1.30
N TYR A 225 -2.61 -8.11 -0.30
CA TYR A 225 -2.49 -8.81 0.96
C TYR A 225 -3.73 -9.67 1.20
N LEU A 226 -3.54 -10.84 1.80
CA LEU A 226 -4.59 -11.70 2.32
C LEU A 226 -4.33 -11.92 3.81
N ASP A 227 -5.27 -11.51 4.66
CA ASP A 227 -5.14 -11.56 6.13
C ASP A 227 -3.78 -11.00 6.60
N SER A 228 -3.46 -9.79 6.13
CA SER A 228 -2.18 -9.12 6.39
C SER A 228 -0.90 -9.75 5.80
N HIS A 229 -0.99 -10.88 5.12
CA HIS A 229 0.16 -11.52 4.47
C HIS A 229 0.27 -11.06 3.01
N PRO A 230 1.45 -10.58 2.55
CA PRO A 230 1.62 -10.19 1.15
C PRO A 230 1.46 -11.41 0.24
N ILE A 231 0.55 -11.32 -0.73
CA ILE A 231 0.33 -12.35 -1.75
C ILE A 231 0.71 -11.87 -3.15
N TYR A 232 0.87 -10.56 -3.36
CA TYR A 232 1.30 -10.03 -4.65
C TYR A 232 2.09 -8.73 -4.49
N SER A 233 3.27 -8.66 -5.10
CA SER A 233 4.13 -7.48 -5.18
C SER A 233 5.21 -7.70 -6.25
N HIS A 234 6.23 -6.82 -6.34
CA HIS A 234 7.38 -7.08 -7.21
C HIS A 234 8.24 -8.30 -6.84
N ASP A 235 8.23 -8.73 -5.57
CA ASP A 235 9.08 -9.83 -5.07
C ASP A 235 8.25 -11.08 -4.72
N VAL A 236 6.92 -11.01 -4.79
CA VAL A 236 6.00 -12.07 -4.35
C VAL A 236 4.92 -12.21 -5.40
N ASP A 237 4.71 -13.44 -5.90
CA ASP A 237 3.58 -13.77 -6.77
C ASP A 237 2.88 -15.04 -6.29
N LYS A 238 1.82 -14.84 -5.51
CA LYS A 238 0.87 -15.85 -5.01
C LYS A 238 -0.56 -15.36 -5.22
N LEU A 239 -0.77 -14.52 -6.23
CA LEU A 239 -2.03 -13.81 -6.44
C LEU A 239 -3.17 -14.80 -6.70
N ASP A 240 -2.96 -15.78 -7.58
CA ASP A 240 -3.98 -16.77 -7.93
C ASP A 240 -4.39 -17.61 -6.72
N TYR A 241 -3.42 -18.08 -5.93
CA TYR A 241 -3.67 -18.77 -4.66
C TYR A 241 -4.51 -17.92 -3.70
N GLY A 242 -4.10 -16.67 -3.47
CA GLY A 242 -4.74 -15.81 -2.48
C GLY A 242 -6.14 -15.40 -2.89
N LEU A 243 -6.36 -15.11 -4.17
CA LEU A 243 -7.68 -14.79 -4.71
C LEU A 243 -8.58 -16.03 -4.78
N ASN A 244 -8.06 -17.22 -5.13
CA ASN A 244 -8.82 -18.46 -5.04
C ASN A 244 -9.31 -18.72 -3.61
N LYS A 245 -8.41 -18.58 -2.62
CA LYS A 245 -8.73 -18.71 -1.19
C LYS A 245 -9.78 -17.69 -0.73
N PHE A 246 -9.76 -16.47 -1.27
CA PHE A 246 -10.72 -15.42 -0.92
C PHE A 246 -12.10 -15.61 -1.58
N PHE A 247 -12.15 -15.91 -2.87
CA PHE A 247 -13.43 -15.99 -3.61
C PHE A 247 -14.12 -17.37 -3.51
N HIS A 248 -13.41 -18.45 -3.13
CA HIS A 248 -13.94 -19.81 -3.10
C HIS A 248 -13.96 -20.44 -1.68
N LEU A 249 -14.24 -19.64 -0.67
CA LEU A 249 -14.34 -20.06 0.75
C LEU A 249 -15.29 -21.25 1.01
N GLU A 250 -16.26 -21.46 0.12
CA GLU A 250 -17.38 -22.39 0.35
C GLU A 250 -17.10 -23.86 -0.04
N ASN A 251 -16.01 -24.17 -0.77
CA ASN A 251 -15.77 -25.54 -1.25
C ASN A 251 -15.09 -26.48 -0.25
N ASN A 252 -14.48 -25.96 0.83
CA ASN A 252 -13.76 -26.79 1.82
C ASN A 252 -14.53 -26.99 3.14
N SER A 253 -15.67 -26.32 3.30
CA SER A 253 -16.36 -26.24 4.60
C SER A 253 -17.54 -27.22 4.73
N ILE A 254 -17.96 -27.87 3.64
CA ILE A 254 -19.14 -28.76 3.62
C ILE A 254 -18.76 -30.25 3.80
N SER A 255 -17.48 -30.62 3.76
CA SER A 255 -17.06 -32.04 3.77
C SER A 255 -16.20 -32.49 4.96
N SER A 256 -16.15 -31.78 6.08
CA SER A 256 -15.45 -32.30 7.27
C SER A 256 -16.03 -31.77 8.58
N SER A 257 -17.16 -32.34 8.96
CA SER A 257 -17.43 -32.56 10.39
C SER A 257 -16.28 -33.41 10.99
N LYS A 258 -15.66 -32.90 12.06
CA LYS A 258 -14.64 -33.50 12.93
C LYS A 258 -13.18 -33.33 12.49
N GLN A 259 -12.51 -32.30 13.02
CA GLN A 259 -11.49 -32.43 14.08
C GLN A 259 -10.87 -31.07 14.40
N GLN A 260 -10.84 -30.73 15.69
CA GLN A 260 -9.95 -29.71 16.25
C GLN A 260 -8.51 -30.20 16.17
N SER A 261 -7.62 -29.42 15.55
CA SER A 261 -6.21 -29.33 15.94
C SER A 261 -5.54 -28.15 15.22
N GLU A 262 -5.05 -27.20 16.01
CA GLU A 262 -3.86 -26.36 15.80
C GLU A 262 -3.57 -25.81 14.38
N LEU A 263 -3.72 -24.49 14.25
CA LEU A 263 -3.14 -23.71 13.14
C LEU A 263 -1.62 -23.92 13.14
N PRO A 264 -1.00 -24.37 12.04
CA PRO A 264 0.45 -24.49 11.99
C PRO A 264 1.07 -23.09 11.97
N ASN A 265 1.68 -22.73 13.10
CA ASN A 265 2.66 -21.66 13.19
C ASN A 265 3.84 -22.02 12.28
N GLY A 266 3.91 -21.40 11.11
CA GLY A 266 5.05 -21.57 10.22
C GLY A 266 4.73 -21.15 8.79
N PHE A 267 4.77 -19.85 8.49
CA PHE A 267 5.04 -19.43 7.12
C PHE A 267 6.53 -19.67 6.86
N ASP A 268 6.83 -20.85 6.31
CA ASP A 268 8.17 -21.21 5.90
C ASP A 268 8.67 -20.23 4.82
N HIS A 269 9.73 -19.50 5.15
CA HIS A 269 10.41 -18.55 4.26
C HIS A 269 11.26 -19.25 3.19
N GLY A 270 11.28 -20.59 3.14
CA GLY A 270 12.17 -21.40 2.30
C GLY A 270 11.72 -21.68 0.86
N ASN A 271 10.45 -21.52 0.50
CA ASN A 271 9.99 -21.94 -0.85
C ASN A 271 9.85 -20.75 -1.81
N VAL A 272 10.99 -20.37 -2.41
CA VAL A 272 10.99 -20.08 -3.86
C VAL A 272 10.41 -21.31 -4.52
N CYS A 273 9.42 -21.15 -5.40
CA CYS A 273 8.76 -22.23 -6.13
C CYS A 273 9.75 -23.30 -6.61
N SER A 274 9.87 -24.38 -5.85
CA SER A 274 10.54 -25.62 -6.19
C SER A 274 9.46 -26.68 -6.41
N CYS A 275 8.53 -26.39 -7.33
CA CYS A 275 7.53 -27.38 -7.73
C CYS A 275 8.20 -28.47 -8.57
N SER A 276 8.72 -29.50 -7.92
CA SER A 276 8.64 -30.86 -8.47
C SER A 276 7.25 -31.40 -8.12
N GLU A 277 6.50 -31.69 -9.18
CA GLU A 277 5.14 -32.26 -9.24
C GLU A 277 3.99 -31.23 -9.16
N GLU A 278 3.56 -30.85 -10.37
CA GLU A 278 2.25 -30.29 -10.78
C GLU A 278 1.74 -29.04 -10.04
N CYS A 279 2.38 -27.90 -10.30
CA CYS A 279 1.68 -26.62 -10.26
C CYS A 279 0.60 -26.63 -11.36
N GLN A 280 -0.68 -26.68 -10.98
CA GLN A 280 -1.82 -26.79 -11.92
C GLN A 280 -2.00 -25.55 -12.84
N PHE A 281 -1.21 -24.49 -12.68
CA PHE A 281 -1.31 -23.25 -13.44
C PHE A 281 -0.09 -23.12 -14.36
N VAL A 282 -0.11 -23.89 -15.46
CA VAL A 282 1.05 -24.09 -16.36
C VAL A 282 1.21 -22.96 -17.40
N ASN A 283 0.29 -21.99 -17.49
CA ASN A 283 0.35 -20.92 -18.50
C ASN A 283 -0.06 -19.53 -17.98
N ASP A 284 0.49 -18.51 -18.63
CA ASP A 284 0.30 -17.04 -18.47
C ASP A 284 -1.17 -16.56 -18.70
N ARG A 285 -2.16 -17.44 -18.56
CA ARG A 285 -3.54 -17.27 -19.05
C ARG A 285 -4.69 -17.81 -18.20
N ASP A 286 -4.50 -18.16 -16.93
CA ASP A 286 -5.64 -18.34 -16.00
C ASP A 286 -6.12 -17.03 -15.35
N ARG A 287 -6.22 -16.00 -16.21
CA ARG A 287 -6.68 -14.62 -15.91
C ARG A 287 -8.14 -14.51 -15.43
N LEU A 288 -8.85 -15.60 -15.16
CA LEU A 288 -10.19 -15.49 -14.54
C LEU A 288 -10.07 -14.80 -13.18
N ILE A 289 -9.07 -15.18 -12.39
CA ILE A 289 -8.90 -14.73 -11.01
C ILE A 289 -8.35 -13.29 -10.93
N ARG A 290 -7.34 -12.95 -11.75
CA ARG A 290 -6.89 -11.56 -11.94
C ARG A 290 -8.00 -10.66 -12.52
N GLY A 291 -8.79 -11.20 -13.44
CA GLY A 291 -10.01 -10.57 -13.95
C GLY A 291 -11.03 -10.35 -12.84
N THR A 292 -11.19 -11.28 -11.90
CA THR A 292 -12.05 -11.13 -10.72
C THR A 292 -11.57 -10.00 -9.83
N LEU A 293 -10.26 -9.89 -9.56
CA LEU A 293 -9.74 -8.76 -8.79
C LEU A 293 -9.98 -7.43 -9.52
N LEU A 294 -9.72 -7.36 -10.83
CA LEU A 294 -9.98 -6.15 -11.60
C LEU A 294 -11.47 -5.78 -11.60
N LYS A 295 -12.36 -6.76 -11.83
CA LYS A 295 -13.81 -6.59 -11.74
C LYS A 295 -14.22 -6.14 -10.33
N ALA A 296 -13.65 -6.71 -9.27
CA ALA A 296 -13.94 -6.29 -7.90
C ALA A 296 -13.50 -4.85 -7.62
N LEU A 297 -12.36 -4.42 -8.17
CA LEU A 297 -11.88 -3.03 -8.07
C LEU A 297 -12.77 -2.05 -8.86
N LEU A 298 -13.32 -2.49 -10.00
CA LEU A 298 -14.18 -1.69 -10.87
C LEU A 298 -15.66 -1.73 -10.47
N HIS A 299 -16.09 -2.72 -9.69
CA HIS A 299 -17.51 -2.97 -9.38
C HIS A 299 -18.26 -1.73 -8.88
N LYS A 300 -17.63 -0.87 -8.06
CA LYS A 300 -18.29 0.37 -7.59
C LYS A 300 -18.41 1.44 -8.68
N PHE A 301 -17.49 1.49 -9.63
CA PHE A 301 -17.57 2.38 -10.79
C PHE A 301 -18.62 1.88 -11.81
N ASP A 302 -18.81 0.56 -11.89
CA ASP A 302 -19.79 -0.05 -12.80
C ASP A 302 -21.23 -0.06 -12.23
N CYS A 303 -21.37 -0.15 -10.90
CA CYS A 303 -22.67 -0.28 -10.22
C CYS A 303 -23.32 1.05 -9.85
N THR A 304 -22.59 2.16 -9.92
CA THR A 304 -23.20 3.47 -9.75
C THR A 304 -23.60 3.98 -11.14
N ASN A 305 -24.91 4.15 -11.35
CA ASN A 305 -25.40 5.29 -12.14
C ASN A 305 -25.08 6.57 -11.34
N ASP A 306 -23.82 6.76 -10.96
CA ASP A 306 -23.36 8.04 -10.49
C ASP A 306 -23.39 8.91 -11.72
N ASP A 307 -24.56 9.49 -11.97
CA ASP A 307 -24.75 10.84 -12.49
C ASP A 307 -24.04 11.87 -11.58
N THR A 308 -22.82 11.54 -11.12
CA THR A 308 -21.76 12.50 -10.87
C THR A 308 -21.40 13.10 -12.22
N LYS A 309 -22.35 13.87 -12.79
CA LYS A 309 -22.02 15.15 -13.42
C LYS A 309 -20.91 15.70 -12.54
N ALA A 310 -19.69 15.75 -13.08
CA ALA A 310 -18.53 16.26 -12.37
C ALA A 310 -18.99 17.52 -11.62
N LEU A 311 -19.09 17.44 -10.28
CA LEU A 311 -19.71 18.49 -9.46
C LEU A 311 -18.84 19.76 -9.38
N ILE A 312 -17.88 19.87 -10.29
CA ILE A 312 -17.21 21.10 -10.65
C ILE A 312 -17.31 21.16 -12.18
N PRO A 313 -18.19 22.01 -12.73
CA PRO A 313 -18.06 22.40 -14.13
C PRO A 313 -16.68 23.03 -14.24
N PHE A 314 -15.74 22.34 -14.89
CA PHE A 314 -14.50 22.98 -15.32
C PHE A 314 -14.93 24.01 -16.36
N ASN A 315 -15.08 25.28 -15.94
CA ASN A 315 -15.34 26.38 -16.86
C ASN A 315 -14.27 26.34 -17.96
N SER A 316 -14.70 26.07 -19.19
CA SER A 316 -13.84 25.83 -20.36
C SER A 316 -13.08 27.07 -20.83
N THR A 317 -13.15 28.17 -20.09
CA THR A 317 -12.55 29.47 -20.41
C THR A 317 -11.26 29.74 -19.64
N ASP A 318 -10.98 29.03 -18.56
CA ASP A 318 -9.71 29.14 -17.85
C ASP A 318 -8.69 28.19 -18.47
N ARG A 319 -7.52 28.70 -18.87
CA ARG A 319 -6.38 27.85 -19.27
C ARG A 319 -6.12 26.86 -18.15
N GLN A 320 -6.43 25.59 -18.36
CA GLN A 320 -6.19 24.58 -17.34
C GLN A 320 -4.69 24.56 -17.02
N PRO A 321 -4.29 24.67 -15.73
CA PRO A 321 -2.88 24.70 -15.36
C PRO A 321 -2.22 23.31 -15.47
N PHE A 322 -2.98 22.29 -15.89
CA PHE A 322 -2.51 20.93 -16.04
C PHE A 322 -3.22 20.20 -17.19
N SER A 323 -2.61 19.10 -17.64
CA SER A 323 -3.18 18.13 -18.57
C SER A 323 -3.22 16.75 -17.93
N MET A 324 -4.18 15.92 -18.35
CA MET A 324 -4.25 14.50 -18.02
C MET A 324 -3.91 13.62 -19.24
N HIS A 325 -3.52 14.21 -20.37
CA HIS A 325 -3.17 13.47 -21.58
C HIS A 325 -1.66 13.26 -21.66
N CYS A 326 -1.23 12.03 -21.37
CA CYS A 326 0.17 11.65 -21.45
C CYS A 326 0.50 11.18 -22.88
N ALA A 327 1.36 11.91 -23.59
CA ALA A 327 1.73 11.60 -24.97
C ALA A 327 2.37 10.20 -25.13
N LEU A 328 3.01 9.67 -24.08
CA LEU A 328 3.61 8.33 -24.09
C LEU A 328 2.58 7.19 -24.17
N HIS A 329 1.29 7.50 -24.05
CA HIS A 329 0.20 6.52 -24.16
C HIS A 329 -0.85 6.93 -25.22
N ALA A 330 -0.59 7.97 -26.01
CA ALA A 330 -1.56 8.53 -26.97
C ALA A 330 -1.93 7.55 -28.11
N ASP A 331 -1.02 6.66 -28.49
CA ASP A 331 -1.22 5.70 -29.59
C ASP A 331 -1.87 4.38 -29.15
N ARG A 332 -2.26 4.26 -27.87
CA ARG A 332 -2.84 3.04 -27.29
C ARG A 332 -4.37 3.17 -27.24
N LYS A 333 -5.00 3.27 -28.40
CA LYS A 333 -6.46 3.12 -28.55
C LYS A 333 -6.82 1.67 -28.81
#